data_AF-A0A1L9TW31-F1
#
_entry.id   AF-A0A1L9TW31-F1
#
_cell.length_a   1.000
_cell.length_b   1.000
_cell.length_c   1.000
_cell.angle_alpha   90.00
_cell.angle_beta   90.00
_cell.angle_gamma   90.00
#
_symmetry.space_group_name_H-M   'P 1'
#
loop_
_entity.id
_entity.type
_entity.pdbx_description
1 polymer ?
#
loop_
_entity_poly.entity_id
_entity_poly.type
_entity_poly.pdbx_seq_one_letter_code
_entity_poly.pdbx_strand_id
1 'polypeptide(L)'
;MSLFKSSISLLAATGAVAFPRYPMYKRADVDSFINSQTPIALEGVLNNIGADGSLVSGASSGVVVASPSKDDPDYFYTWTRDAAMTLAALIEEFRAGNADLESTIQNYVDSQATLQSVDNPSGGLSDGSGLGEPKFNVDLSQFTDEWGRPQRDGPALRASALIAYGNYLANNNSTSVISANIWPIVQNDLAYVGEYWNETGFDLWEEVEGTSFFTTAVQFKALVEGAAFAEALGETCDSCSVAPQILCHLQEFWDGSAIVSNNPTNGRTGVDANSVIASLNLFDPEAGCDDATFQPCSARALANHKVYVDSFRSVYGINSGIGAGKAVATGRYAEDNYQGGNPWYLTTLAAAEQLYDALYQWDKQGSIDITDVSLPFFTDLVNNTKTGSFDSSSSEYESITGAVKAYADGFIDIVQAYTPSDGALSEQFSRDSGDQASAALLTWSFASFLTTVARRNGQVPLSWGSSTATEVPSECSGETVAGTYASPSVGSW
;
A
#
# COMPACT_ATOMS: atom_id res chain seq x y z
N MET A 1 69.72 49.78 -26.01
CA MET A 1 68.92 49.60 -24.78
C MET A 1 67.80 48.63 -25.09
N SER A 2 67.95 47.37 -24.67
CA SER A 2 67.10 46.74 -23.63
C SER A 2 65.69 46.40 -24.15
N LEU A 3 65.47 45.17 -24.62
CA LEU A 3 64.83 44.07 -23.87
C LEU A 3 63.41 44.41 -23.40
N PHE A 4 62.39 43.76 -23.95
CA PHE A 4 61.67 42.68 -23.24
C PHE A 4 60.68 41.96 -24.19
N LYS A 5 60.79 40.63 -24.24
CA LYS A 5 59.85 39.70 -24.86
C LYS A 5 58.58 39.64 -23.99
N SER A 6 57.40 39.68 -24.60
CA SER A 6 56.15 39.33 -23.90
C SER A 6 55.65 37.99 -24.46
N SER A 7 55.81 36.95 -23.65
CA SER A 7 55.20 35.64 -23.83
C SER A 7 53.78 35.69 -23.25
N ILE A 8 52.76 35.51 -24.08
CA ILE A 8 51.39 35.27 -23.60
C ILE A 8 51.22 33.76 -23.48
N SER A 9 51.25 33.27 -22.24
CA SER A 9 50.96 31.89 -21.88
C SER A 9 49.45 31.65 -21.95
N LEU A 10 49.03 30.65 -22.74
CA LEU A 10 47.69 30.05 -22.68
C LEU A 10 47.53 29.37 -21.30
N LEU A 11 46.67 29.90 -20.44
CA LEU A 11 46.13 29.12 -19.31
C LEU A 11 44.94 28.31 -19.82
N ALA A 12 45.16 27.02 -20.03
CA ALA A 12 44.07 26.05 -20.12
C ALA A 12 43.55 25.79 -18.70
N ALA A 13 42.43 26.40 -18.33
CA ALA A 13 41.70 26.05 -17.12
C ALA A 13 40.88 24.79 -17.41
N THR A 14 41.47 23.62 -17.17
CA THR A 14 40.71 22.38 -17.03
C THR A 14 39.96 22.43 -15.70
N GLY A 15 38.73 22.93 -15.73
CA GLY A 15 37.78 22.78 -14.63
C GLY A 15 37.36 21.31 -14.53
N ALA A 16 38.11 20.52 -13.75
CA ALA A 16 37.62 19.24 -13.29
C ALA A 16 36.48 19.51 -12.30
N VAL A 17 35.24 19.31 -12.75
CA VAL A 17 34.09 19.24 -11.85
C VAL A 17 34.27 17.98 -11.02
N ALA A 18 34.75 18.15 -9.79
CA ALA A 18 34.80 17.08 -8.81
C ALA A 18 33.38 16.81 -8.35
N PHE A 19 32.76 15.73 -8.87
CA PHE A 19 31.58 15.16 -8.24
C PHE A 19 31.96 14.77 -6.81
N PRO A 20 31.13 15.09 -5.79
CA PRO A 20 31.35 14.58 -4.45
C PRO A 20 31.32 13.05 -4.53
N ARG A 21 32.47 12.43 -4.22
CA ARG A 21 32.51 11.00 -3.95
C ARG A 21 31.83 10.80 -2.61
N TYR A 22 30.55 10.45 -2.65
CA TYR A 22 29.88 9.89 -1.49
C TYR A 22 30.73 8.71 -0.99
N PRO A 23 31.05 8.62 0.31
CA PRO A 23 31.73 7.46 0.84
C PRO A 23 30.83 6.25 0.57
N MET A 24 31.25 5.38 -0.35
CA MET A 24 30.68 4.04 -0.47
C MET A 24 31.06 3.28 0.81
N TYR A 25 30.25 3.44 1.84
CA TYR A 25 30.18 2.44 2.89
C TYR A 25 29.83 1.12 2.22
N LYS A 26 30.55 0.07 2.59
CA LYS A 26 30.29 -1.29 2.10
C LYS A 26 28.85 -1.62 2.47
N ARG A 27 27.91 -1.57 1.52
CA ARG A 27 26.51 -1.95 1.76
C ARG A 27 26.49 -3.37 2.27
N ALA A 28 25.69 -3.61 3.30
CA ALA A 28 25.31 -4.95 3.67
C ALA A 28 24.56 -5.58 2.48
N ASP A 29 24.62 -6.89 2.31
CA ASP A 29 23.72 -7.56 1.37
C ASP A 29 22.26 -7.41 1.83
N VAL A 30 21.31 -7.60 0.91
CA VAL A 30 19.86 -7.44 1.15
C VAL A 30 19.40 -8.25 2.36
N ASP A 31 19.87 -9.49 2.53
CA ASP A 31 19.46 -10.35 3.63
C ASP A 31 19.97 -9.78 4.97
N SER A 32 21.22 -9.31 5.02
CA SER A 32 21.75 -8.65 6.21
C SER A 32 21.01 -7.35 6.55
N PHE A 33 20.57 -6.57 5.57
CA PHE A 33 19.75 -5.38 5.83
C PHE A 33 18.40 -5.76 6.43
N ILE A 34 17.70 -6.69 5.78
CA ILE A 34 16.41 -7.19 6.24
C ILE A 34 16.51 -7.69 7.69
N ASN A 35 17.49 -8.54 7.99
CA ASN A 35 17.68 -9.07 9.34
C ASN A 35 17.90 -7.97 10.39
N SER A 36 18.55 -6.85 10.03
CA SER A 36 18.75 -5.73 10.95
C SER A 36 17.53 -4.79 11.04
N GLN A 37 16.84 -4.59 9.93
CA GLN A 37 15.78 -3.58 9.80
C GLN A 37 14.42 -4.11 10.24
N THR A 38 14.11 -5.40 10.07
CA THR A 38 12.84 -6.01 10.49
C THR A 38 12.49 -5.75 11.96
N PRO A 39 13.38 -6.02 12.95
CA PRO A 39 13.05 -5.73 14.34
C PRO A 39 12.88 -4.21 14.61
N ILE A 40 13.65 -3.36 13.92
CA ILE A 40 13.53 -1.89 14.03
C ILE A 40 12.19 -1.42 13.47
N ALA A 41 11.75 -1.97 12.35
CA ALA A 41 10.48 -1.61 11.73
C ALA A 41 9.29 -2.03 12.60
N LEU A 42 9.32 -3.25 13.15
CA LEU A 42 8.27 -3.71 14.07
C LEU A 42 8.22 -2.84 15.32
N GLU A 43 9.36 -2.54 15.93
CA GLU A 43 9.43 -1.64 17.08
C GLU A 43 8.98 -0.21 16.71
N GLY A 44 9.32 0.27 15.52
CA GLY A 44 8.86 1.55 14.97
C GLY A 44 7.34 1.65 14.86
N VAL A 45 6.69 0.59 14.37
CA VAL A 45 5.22 0.48 14.35
C VAL A 45 4.67 0.52 15.78
N LEU A 46 5.13 -0.35 16.67
CA LEU A 46 4.59 -0.48 18.03
C LEU A 46 4.80 0.80 18.86
N ASN A 47 5.92 1.50 18.66
CA ASN A 47 6.20 2.76 19.32
C ASN A 47 5.24 3.88 18.91
N ASN A 48 4.57 3.75 17.77
CA ASN A 48 3.57 4.69 17.27
C ASN A 48 2.12 4.28 17.59
N ILE A 49 1.91 3.28 18.46
CA ILE A 49 0.57 2.83 18.86
C ILE A 49 0.30 3.15 20.33
N GLY A 50 -0.82 3.81 20.61
CA GLY A 50 -1.25 4.11 21.97
C GLY A 50 -1.78 2.88 22.72
N ALA A 51 -1.78 2.87 24.06
CA ALA A 51 -1.36 3.96 24.94
C ALA A 51 0.12 3.83 25.40
N ASP A 52 0.77 2.71 25.08
CA ASP A 52 2.09 2.36 25.62
C ASP A 52 3.24 2.65 24.65
N GLY A 53 2.95 3.03 23.39
CA GLY A 53 3.94 3.38 22.38
C GLY A 53 4.83 4.54 22.81
N SER A 54 6.15 4.34 22.77
CA SER A 54 7.12 5.28 23.35
C SER A 54 7.23 6.63 22.62
N LEU A 55 6.76 6.71 21.37
CA LEU A 55 6.85 7.92 20.54
C LEU A 55 5.54 8.74 20.55
N VAL A 56 4.44 8.18 21.06
CA VAL A 56 3.10 8.76 20.91
C VAL A 56 2.37 9.00 22.23
N SER A 57 3.11 9.50 23.22
CA SER A 57 2.52 9.87 24.51
C SER A 57 1.31 10.80 24.33
N GLY A 58 0.16 10.36 24.86
CA GLY A 58 -1.13 11.03 24.74
C GLY A 58 -2.12 10.36 23.79
N ALA A 59 -1.67 9.40 22.96
CA ALA A 59 -2.57 8.59 22.14
C ALA A 59 -3.38 7.60 23.01
N SER A 60 -4.67 7.46 22.68
CA SER A 60 -5.58 6.49 23.33
C SER A 60 -5.18 5.04 23.03
N SER A 61 -5.64 4.09 23.85
CA SER A 61 -5.38 2.66 23.64
C SER A 61 -5.85 2.20 22.25
N GLY A 62 -4.99 1.49 21.52
CA GLY A 62 -5.30 0.96 20.19
C GLY A 62 -5.22 1.97 19.05
N VAL A 63 -4.93 3.24 19.36
CA VAL A 63 -4.80 4.28 18.33
C VAL A 63 -3.45 4.17 17.66
N VAL A 64 -3.46 3.89 16.35
CA VAL A 64 -2.27 3.94 15.49
C VAL A 64 -2.08 5.38 15.01
N VAL A 65 -0.98 6.01 15.40
CA VAL A 65 -0.63 7.37 14.96
C VAL A 65 0.20 7.27 13.68
N ALA A 66 -0.05 8.14 12.69
CA ALA A 66 0.67 8.09 11.42
C ALA A 66 2.16 8.38 11.59
N SER A 67 2.53 9.40 12.37
CA SER A 67 3.90 9.73 12.75
C SER A 67 3.93 10.48 14.09
N PRO A 68 5.01 10.38 14.88
CA PRO A 68 5.18 11.19 16.08
C PRO A 68 5.46 12.68 15.77
N SER A 69 5.62 13.05 14.50
CA SER A 69 5.85 14.43 14.07
C SER A 69 4.65 15.33 14.41
N LYS A 70 4.91 16.42 15.13
CA LYS A 70 3.90 17.42 15.55
C LYS A 70 4.06 18.76 14.86
N ASP A 71 5.01 18.89 13.93
CA ASP A 71 5.34 20.13 13.24
C ASP A 71 6.04 19.81 11.91
N ASP A 72 5.63 20.52 10.85
CA ASP A 72 6.16 20.49 9.47
C ASP A 72 6.70 19.14 8.94
N PRO A 73 5.81 18.17 8.61
CA PRO A 73 4.35 18.24 8.78
C PRO A 73 3.87 17.72 10.14
N ASP A 74 2.71 18.21 10.59
CA ASP A 74 2.01 17.69 11.77
C ASP A 74 1.17 16.47 11.39
N TYR A 75 1.66 15.30 11.77
CA TYR A 75 1.08 13.98 11.49
C TYR A 75 0.66 13.26 12.78
N PHE A 76 0.56 13.99 13.90
CA PHE A 76 0.18 13.43 15.19
C PHE A 76 -1.34 13.24 15.29
N TYR A 77 -1.87 12.44 14.37
CA TYR A 77 -3.26 12.06 14.23
C TYR A 77 -3.35 10.57 13.87
N THR A 78 -4.55 10.02 13.97
CA THR A 78 -4.84 8.67 13.48
C THR A 78 -5.65 8.76 12.20
N TRP A 79 -5.12 8.18 11.12
CA TRP A 79 -5.85 8.03 9.86
C TRP A 79 -6.45 6.64 9.80
N THR A 80 -7.71 6.54 9.38
CA THR A 80 -8.42 5.26 9.26
C THR A 80 -7.68 4.31 8.31
N ARG A 81 -7.16 4.82 7.17
CA ARG A 81 -6.36 4.04 6.20
C ARG A 81 -5.06 3.52 6.82
N ASP A 82 -4.22 4.41 7.33
CA ASP A 82 -2.91 4.07 7.89
C ASP A 82 -3.04 3.07 9.04
N ALA A 83 -4.02 3.30 9.93
CA ALA A 83 -4.28 2.44 11.06
C ALA A 83 -4.75 1.04 10.63
N ALA A 84 -5.68 0.95 9.67
CA ALA A 84 -6.17 -0.32 9.17
C ALA A 84 -5.10 -1.12 8.40
N MET A 85 -4.32 -0.46 7.54
CA MET A 85 -3.23 -1.12 6.79
C MET A 85 -2.11 -1.58 7.71
N THR A 86 -1.76 -0.77 8.73
CA THR A 86 -0.78 -1.15 9.76
C THR A 86 -1.28 -2.35 10.56
N LEU A 87 -2.56 -2.36 10.94
CA LEU A 87 -3.14 -3.49 11.66
C LEU A 87 -3.12 -4.77 10.84
N ALA A 88 -3.43 -4.70 9.53
CA ALA A 88 -3.35 -5.85 8.65
C ALA A 88 -1.94 -6.48 8.67
N ALA A 89 -0.89 -5.65 8.62
CA ALA A 89 0.49 -6.11 8.75
C ALA A 89 0.77 -6.76 10.13
N LEU A 90 0.29 -6.17 11.23
CA LEU A 90 0.45 -6.74 12.57
C LEU A 90 -0.32 -8.06 12.75
N ILE A 91 -1.48 -8.22 12.13
CA ILE A 91 -2.24 -9.48 12.13
C ILE A 91 -1.48 -10.57 11.39
N GLU A 92 -0.78 -10.24 10.30
CA GLU A 92 0.11 -11.18 9.61
C GLU A 92 1.28 -11.61 10.50
N GLU A 93 1.97 -10.67 11.15
CA GLU A 93 3.06 -10.95 12.11
C GLU A 93 2.57 -11.81 13.30
N PHE A 94 1.38 -11.50 13.82
CA PHE A 94 0.74 -12.27 14.88
C PHE A 94 0.49 -13.72 14.44
N ARG A 95 -0.10 -13.90 13.25
CA ARG A 95 -0.37 -15.23 12.66
C ARG A 95 0.92 -15.98 12.32
N ALA A 96 2.00 -15.28 12.01
CA ALA A 96 3.33 -15.85 11.80
C ALA A 96 4.02 -16.30 13.11
N GLY A 97 3.41 -16.02 14.28
CA GLY A 97 3.81 -16.56 15.57
C GLY A 97 4.14 -15.51 16.63
N ASN A 98 4.03 -14.22 16.33
CA ASN A 98 4.26 -13.16 17.30
C ASN A 98 3.02 -12.91 18.18
N ALA A 99 2.77 -13.83 19.11
CA ALA A 99 1.58 -13.82 19.97
C ALA A 99 1.45 -12.57 20.86
N ASP A 100 2.55 -11.86 21.14
CA ASP A 100 2.55 -10.65 21.99
C ASP A 100 1.75 -9.49 21.36
N LEU A 101 1.50 -9.54 20.05
CA LEU A 101 0.73 -8.54 19.31
C LEU A 101 -0.78 -8.61 19.56
N GLU A 102 -1.29 -9.70 20.11
CA GLU A 102 -2.75 -9.91 20.21
C GLU A 102 -3.44 -8.80 21.01
N SER A 103 -2.85 -8.39 22.14
CA SER A 103 -3.39 -7.29 22.95
C SER A 103 -3.46 -5.97 22.19
N THR A 104 -2.48 -5.69 21.34
CA THR A 104 -2.46 -4.49 20.48
C THR A 104 -3.59 -4.55 19.45
N ILE A 105 -3.82 -5.74 18.86
CA ILE A 105 -4.89 -5.96 17.89
C ILE A 105 -6.27 -5.78 18.54
N GLN A 106 -6.47 -6.35 19.73
CA GLN A 106 -7.72 -6.22 20.48
C GLN A 106 -7.98 -4.76 20.90
N ASN A 107 -6.95 -4.05 21.39
CA ASN A 107 -7.05 -2.63 21.71
C ASN A 107 -7.44 -1.80 20.48
N TYR A 108 -6.89 -2.11 19.30
CA TYR A 108 -7.31 -1.45 18.06
C TYR A 108 -8.80 -1.66 17.80
N VAL A 109 -9.30 -2.90 17.87
CA VAL A 109 -10.72 -3.21 17.67
C VAL A 109 -11.59 -2.36 18.60
N ASP A 110 -11.21 -2.26 19.88
CA ASP A 110 -11.92 -1.46 20.88
C ASP A 110 -11.93 0.04 20.55
N SER A 111 -10.80 0.55 20.07
CA SER A 111 -10.66 1.94 19.64
C SER A 111 -11.58 2.25 18.45
N GLN A 112 -11.71 1.34 17.50
CA GLN A 112 -12.55 1.53 16.31
C GLN A 112 -14.03 1.48 16.64
N ALA A 113 -14.46 0.64 17.60
CA ALA A 113 -15.83 0.65 18.09
C ALA A 113 -16.21 2.03 18.68
N THR A 114 -15.28 2.66 19.41
CA THR A 114 -15.45 4.03 19.90
C THR A 114 -15.50 5.03 18.75
N LEU A 115 -14.56 4.94 17.82
CA LEU A 115 -14.38 5.90 16.73
C LEU A 115 -15.57 5.95 15.76
N GLN A 116 -16.18 4.80 15.45
CA GLN A 116 -17.36 4.75 14.57
C GLN A 116 -18.55 5.56 15.11
N SER A 117 -18.61 5.82 16.42
CA SER A 117 -19.69 6.61 17.06
C SER A 117 -19.36 8.10 17.20
N VAL A 118 -18.22 8.56 16.68
CA VAL A 118 -17.79 9.96 16.78
C VAL A 118 -18.35 10.77 15.62
N ASP A 119 -19.31 11.66 15.92
CA ASP A 119 -19.75 12.69 14.98
C ASP A 119 -18.57 13.57 14.58
N ASN A 120 -18.44 13.83 13.28
CA ASN A 120 -17.31 14.51 12.68
C ASN A 120 -17.74 15.33 11.44
N PRO A 121 -16.83 16.08 10.80
CA PRO A 121 -17.20 16.93 9.66
C PRO A 121 -17.73 16.19 8.42
N SER A 122 -17.43 14.90 8.22
CA SER A 122 -18.06 14.08 7.16
C SER A 122 -19.50 13.69 7.51
N GLY A 123 -19.83 13.61 8.81
CA GLY A 123 -21.19 13.39 9.31
C GLY A 123 -21.24 12.54 10.57
N GLY A 124 -22.27 11.70 10.69
CA GLY A 124 -22.52 10.89 11.89
C GLY A 124 -22.80 9.43 11.56
N LEU A 125 -22.97 8.60 12.59
CA LEU A 125 -23.23 7.17 12.41
C LEU A 125 -24.68 6.88 11.97
N SER A 126 -25.64 7.77 12.22
CA SER A 126 -27.06 7.51 11.95
C SER A 126 -27.40 7.23 10.49
N ASP A 127 -26.60 7.76 9.56
CA ASP A 127 -26.64 7.51 8.12
C ASP A 127 -25.30 6.97 7.60
N GLY A 128 -24.38 6.62 8.51
CA GLY A 128 -23.05 6.10 8.19
C GLY A 128 -22.06 7.12 7.62
N SER A 129 -22.49 8.33 7.26
CA SER A 129 -21.64 9.33 6.58
C SER A 129 -20.34 9.65 7.34
N GLY A 130 -20.39 9.64 8.67
CA GLY A 130 -19.22 9.87 9.53
C GLY A 130 -18.12 8.82 9.40
N LEU A 131 -18.40 7.63 8.86
CA LEU A 131 -17.40 6.56 8.67
C LEU A 131 -16.39 6.89 7.57
N GLY A 132 -16.74 7.82 6.66
CA GLY A 132 -15.86 8.31 5.60
C GLY A 132 -14.84 9.37 6.04
N GLU A 133 -14.81 9.74 7.32
CA GLU A 133 -13.83 10.71 7.83
C GLU A 133 -12.41 10.11 7.79
N PRO A 134 -11.45 10.78 7.13
CA PRO A 134 -10.12 10.21 6.93
C PRO A 134 -9.33 10.06 8.22
N LYS A 135 -9.42 11.07 9.11
CA LYS A 135 -8.54 11.20 10.26
C LYS A 135 -9.20 11.79 11.50
N PHE A 136 -8.64 11.47 12.64
CA PHE A 136 -9.10 11.89 13.96
C PHE A 136 -7.91 12.27 14.84
N ASN A 137 -8.17 13.02 15.92
CA ASN A 137 -7.15 13.25 16.93
C ASN A 137 -6.76 11.93 17.62
N VAL A 138 -5.55 11.86 18.13
CA VAL A 138 -5.03 10.63 18.76
C VAL A 138 -5.76 10.22 20.04
N ASP A 139 -6.58 11.11 20.60
CA ASP A 139 -7.42 10.87 21.77
C ASP A 139 -8.83 10.34 21.41
N LEU A 140 -9.06 10.00 20.13
CA LEU A 140 -10.35 9.58 19.56
C LEU A 140 -11.41 10.69 19.46
N SER A 141 -11.00 11.96 19.57
CA SER A 141 -11.89 13.09 19.25
C SER A 141 -11.87 13.44 17.76
N GLN A 142 -12.95 14.07 17.28
CA GLN A 142 -13.05 14.51 15.90
C GLN A 142 -11.96 15.54 15.52
N PHE A 143 -11.43 15.43 14.31
CA PHE A 143 -10.60 16.46 13.71
C PHE A 143 -11.51 17.46 12.96
N THR A 144 -11.50 18.73 13.34
CA THR A 144 -12.49 19.72 12.86
C THR A 144 -12.02 20.61 11.72
N ASP A 145 -10.73 20.61 11.39
CA ASP A 145 -10.20 21.55 10.40
C ASP A 145 -10.48 21.09 8.96
N GLU A 146 -10.29 21.99 8.00
CA GLU A 146 -10.43 21.69 6.58
C GLU A 146 -9.48 20.56 6.16
N TRP A 147 -10.00 19.62 5.35
CA TRP A 147 -9.29 18.44 4.89
C TRP A 147 -9.98 17.84 3.66
N GLY A 148 -9.25 17.06 2.87
CA GLY A 148 -9.82 16.28 1.76
C GLY A 148 -10.69 15.13 2.29
N ARG A 149 -11.98 15.39 2.49
CA ARG A 149 -12.98 14.45 3.03
C ARG A 149 -14.24 14.42 2.17
N PRO A 150 -14.99 13.31 2.12
CA PRO A 150 -14.67 12.02 2.73
C PRO A 150 -13.58 11.27 1.94
N GLN A 151 -12.91 10.32 2.60
CA GLN A 151 -12.08 9.30 1.94
C GLN A 151 -12.74 7.94 2.15
N ARG A 152 -13.16 7.32 1.06
CA ARG A 152 -14.11 6.19 1.10
C ARG A 152 -13.44 4.81 1.16
N ASP A 153 -12.11 4.78 1.22
CA ASP A 153 -11.28 3.58 1.36
C ASP A 153 -11.15 3.13 2.83
N GLY A 154 -11.17 4.07 3.78
CA GLY A 154 -11.00 3.79 5.21
C GLY A 154 -11.91 2.68 5.75
N PRO A 155 -13.24 2.75 5.57
CA PRO A 155 -14.16 1.69 6.00
C PRO A 155 -13.84 0.32 5.39
N ALA A 156 -13.52 0.27 4.09
CA ALA A 156 -13.17 -0.98 3.42
C ALA A 156 -11.90 -1.60 4.02
N LEU A 157 -10.84 -0.82 4.18
CA LEU A 157 -9.58 -1.27 4.78
C LEU A 157 -9.77 -1.75 6.23
N ARG A 158 -10.55 -1.01 7.02
CA ARG A 158 -10.85 -1.39 8.42
C ARG A 158 -11.65 -2.68 8.48
N ALA A 159 -12.67 -2.84 7.64
CA ALA A 159 -13.41 -4.09 7.51
C ALA A 159 -12.47 -5.25 7.16
N SER A 160 -11.61 -5.10 6.15
CA SER A 160 -10.63 -6.13 5.76
C SER A 160 -9.70 -6.54 6.89
N ALA A 161 -9.12 -5.59 7.62
CA ALA A 161 -8.23 -5.89 8.74
C ALA A 161 -8.96 -6.65 9.85
N LEU A 162 -10.18 -6.23 10.20
CA LEU A 162 -10.99 -6.87 11.24
C LEU A 162 -11.50 -8.25 10.81
N ILE A 163 -11.85 -8.46 9.54
CA ILE A 163 -12.21 -9.76 8.97
C ILE A 163 -11.01 -10.71 9.02
N ALA A 164 -9.80 -10.25 8.73
CA ALA A 164 -8.60 -11.07 8.83
C ALA A 164 -8.36 -11.61 10.26
N TYR A 165 -8.50 -10.77 11.29
CA TYR A 165 -8.41 -11.21 12.68
C TYR A 165 -9.61 -12.07 13.10
N GLY A 166 -10.82 -11.71 12.66
CA GLY A 166 -12.04 -12.49 12.89
C GLY A 166 -11.93 -13.92 12.34
N ASN A 167 -11.40 -14.10 11.13
CA ASN A 167 -11.14 -15.41 10.53
C ASN A 167 -10.13 -16.23 11.32
N TYR A 168 -9.09 -15.59 11.90
CA TYR A 168 -8.18 -16.26 12.82
C TYR A 168 -8.93 -16.75 14.09
N LEU A 169 -9.77 -15.92 14.69
CA LEU A 169 -10.55 -16.29 15.88
C LEU A 169 -11.59 -17.38 15.59
N ALA A 170 -12.18 -17.39 14.40
CA ALA A 170 -13.16 -18.39 13.99
C ALA A 170 -12.52 -19.79 13.94
N ASN A 171 -11.31 -19.88 13.39
CA ASN A 171 -10.51 -21.11 13.39
C ASN A 171 -10.14 -21.60 14.80
N ASN A 172 -10.21 -20.72 15.80
CA ASN A 172 -9.99 -21.03 17.22
C ASN A 172 -11.30 -21.15 18.03
N ASN A 173 -12.44 -21.37 17.36
CA ASN A 173 -13.78 -21.56 17.97
C ASN A 173 -14.26 -20.40 18.86
N SER A 174 -13.85 -19.16 18.55
CA SER A 174 -14.18 -17.96 19.34
C SER A 174 -15.34 -17.14 18.75
N THR A 175 -16.35 -17.80 18.17
CA THR A 175 -17.46 -17.14 17.46
C THR A 175 -18.19 -16.11 18.32
N SER A 176 -18.38 -16.36 19.62
CA SER A 176 -19.04 -15.39 20.51
C SER A 176 -18.25 -14.09 20.69
N VAL A 177 -16.92 -14.16 20.68
CA VAL A 177 -16.04 -12.97 20.74
C VAL A 177 -16.17 -12.18 19.45
N ILE A 178 -16.20 -12.86 18.30
CA ILE A 178 -16.36 -12.23 17.00
C ILE A 178 -17.71 -11.51 16.90
N SER A 179 -18.81 -12.19 17.23
CA SER A 179 -20.15 -11.60 17.18
C SER A 179 -20.32 -10.42 18.14
N ALA A 180 -19.61 -10.41 19.27
CA ALA A 180 -19.68 -9.32 20.24
C ALA A 180 -18.80 -8.13 19.86
N ASN A 181 -17.55 -8.36 19.44
CA ASN A 181 -16.53 -7.31 19.39
C ASN A 181 -16.15 -6.90 17.95
N ILE A 182 -16.31 -7.78 16.97
CA ILE A 182 -15.79 -7.57 15.60
C ILE A 182 -16.91 -7.33 14.60
N TRP A 183 -17.88 -8.25 14.54
CA TRP A 183 -18.95 -8.21 13.53
C TRP A 183 -19.73 -6.88 13.51
N PRO A 184 -20.12 -6.27 14.65
CA PRO A 184 -20.84 -5.00 14.62
C PRO A 184 -20.05 -3.85 13.97
N ILE A 185 -18.71 -3.84 14.12
CA ILE A 185 -17.84 -2.83 13.50
C ILE A 185 -17.75 -3.08 11.98
N VAL A 186 -17.48 -4.34 11.61
CA VAL A 186 -17.39 -4.78 10.21
C VAL A 186 -18.70 -4.50 9.47
N GLN A 187 -19.85 -4.79 10.08
CA GLN A 187 -21.17 -4.58 9.50
C GLN A 187 -21.39 -3.10 9.12
N ASN A 188 -21.06 -2.16 10.00
CA ASN A 188 -21.17 -0.73 9.72
C ASN A 188 -20.26 -0.31 8.54
N ASP A 189 -19.02 -0.80 8.51
CA ASP A 189 -18.08 -0.47 7.45
C ASP A 189 -18.51 -1.04 6.09
N LEU A 190 -18.98 -2.29 6.05
CA LEU A 190 -19.52 -2.91 4.82
C LEU A 190 -20.82 -2.24 4.37
N ALA A 191 -21.66 -1.81 5.31
CA ALA A 191 -22.85 -1.02 5.02
C ALA A 191 -22.49 0.31 4.33
N TYR A 192 -21.47 1.00 4.84
CA TYR A 192 -20.96 2.22 4.22
C TYR A 192 -20.48 1.97 2.80
N VAL A 193 -19.69 0.92 2.58
CA VAL A 193 -19.20 0.57 1.24
C VAL A 193 -20.38 0.32 0.29
N GLY A 194 -21.34 -0.52 0.68
CA GLY A 194 -22.50 -0.81 -0.20
C GLY A 194 -23.38 0.41 -0.51
N GLU A 195 -23.45 1.38 0.40
CA GLU A 195 -24.27 2.59 0.24
C GLU A 195 -23.57 3.68 -0.57
N TYR A 196 -22.26 3.86 -0.37
CA TYR A 196 -21.53 5.05 -0.84
C TYR A 196 -20.44 4.78 -1.89
N TRP A 197 -20.20 3.53 -2.31
CA TRP A 197 -19.11 3.23 -3.27
C TRP A 197 -19.19 3.99 -4.59
N ASN A 198 -20.41 4.31 -5.05
CA ASN A 198 -20.66 5.00 -6.32
C ASN A 198 -20.76 6.53 -6.17
N GLU A 199 -20.30 7.08 -5.04
CA GLU A 199 -20.13 8.52 -4.85
C GLU A 199 -18.65 8.92 -4.92
N THR A 200 -18.38 10.14 -5.39
CA THR A 200 -17.02 10.68 -5.38
C THR A 200 -16.50 10.87 -3.95
N GLY A 201 -15.19 10.75 -3.79
CA GLY A 201 -14.46 11.06 -2.56
C GLY A 201 -13.01 11.41 -2.88
N PHE A 202 -12.21 11.67 -1.86
CA PHE A 202 -10.78 11.91 -2.04
C PHE A 202 -10.02 10.59 -2.17
N ASP A 203 -8.96 10.60 -2.96
CA ASP A 203 -8.05 9.46 -3.12
C ASP A 203 -7.16 9.23 -1.89
N LEU A 204 -6.37 8.15 -1.89
CA LEU A 204 -5.48 7.78 -0.77
C LEU A 204 -4.39 8.83 -0.47
N TRP A 205 -4.15 9.75 -1.41
CA TRP A 205 -3.24 10.87 -1.28
C TRP A 205 -3.90 12.15 -0.77
N GLU A 206 -5.21 12.10 -0.52
CA GLU A 206 -6.00 13.16 0.10
C GLU A 206 -6.13 14.43 -0.78
N GLU A 207 -5.98 14.28 -2.10
CA GLU A 207 -5.76 15.39 -3.02
C GLU A 207 -6.79 15.47 -4.15
N VAL A 208 -7.19 14.33 -4.70
CA VAL A 208 -8.06 14.25 -5.88
C VAL A 208 -9.45 13.82 -5.45
N GLU A 209 -10.39 14.76 -5.51
CA GLU A 209 -11.82 14.46 -5.40
C GLU A 209 -12.31 13.84 -6.73
N GLY A 210 -12.77 12.60 -6.69
CA GLY A 210 -13.21 11.84 -7.84
C GLY A 210 -13.50 10.39 -7.50
N THR A 211 -13.26 9.49 -8.45
CA THR A 211 -13.17 8.05 -8.20
C THR A 211 -11.72 7.60 -8.31
N SER A 212 -11.27 6.83 -7.32
CA SER A 212 -9.88 6.37 -7.17
C SER A 212 -9.80 4.86 -7.32
N PHE A 213 -8.83 4.37 -8.10
CA PHE A 213 -8.64 2.94 -8.35
C PHE A 213 -8.39 2.17 -7.06
N PHE A 214 -7.49 2.65 -6.19
CA PHE A 214 -7.23 2.08 -4.88
C PHE A 214 -8.50 1.96 -4.05
N THR A 215 -9.30 3.03 -3.96
CA THR A 215 -10.54 3.05 -3.19
C THR A 215 -11.53 2.02 -3.73
N THR A 216 -11.79 2.00 -5.03
CA THR A 216 -12.69 1.04 -5.69
C THR A 216 -12.22 -0.40 -5.48
N ALA A 217 -10.91 -0.65 -5.59
CA ALA A 217 -10.30 -1.97 -5.40
C ALA A 217 -10.53 -2.51 -3.99
N VAL A 218 -10.21 -1.73 -2.95
CA VAL A 218 -10.34 -2.20 -1.56
C VAL A 218 -11.80 -2.33 -1.14
N GLN A 219 -12.70 -1.48 -1.66
CA GLN A 219 -14.14 -1.62 -1.48
C GLN A 219 -14.68 -2.92 -2.07
N PHE A 220 -14.27 -3.25 -3.29
CA PHE A 220 -14.62 -4.52 -3.93
C PHE A 220 -14.18 -5.72 -3.07
N LYS A 221 -12.91 -5.76 -2.66
CA LYS A 221 -12.39 -6.81 -1.79
C LYS A 221 -13.18 -6.93 -0.48
N ALA A 222 -13.41 -5.81 0.20
CA ALA A 222 -14.11 -5.79 1.49
C ALA A 222 -15.51 -6.39 1.39
N LEU A 223 -16.27 -6.10 0.32
CA LEU A 223 -17.58 -6.70 0.12
C LEU A 223 -17.51 -8.22 -0.18
N VAL A 224 -16.52 -8.67 -0.96
CA VAL A 224 -16.37 -10.10 -1.28
C VAL A 224 -16.04 -10.90 -0.02
N GLU A 225 -15.00 -10.50 0.71
CA GLU A 225 -14.60 -11.22 1.93
C GLU A 225 -15.59 -11.00 3.08
N GLY A 226 -16.28 -9.86 3.10
CA GLY A 226 -17.37 -9.55 4.02
C GLY A 226 -18.57 -10.46 3.83
N ALA A 227 -18.94 -10.80 2.59
CA ALA A 227 -20.01 -11.77 2.32
C ALA A 227 -19.67 -13.16 2.88
N ALA A 228 -18.45 -13.64 2.62
CA ALA A 228 -17.98 -14.93 3.12
C ALA A 228 -17.88 -14.94 4.66
N PHE A 229 -17.41 -13.84 5.25
CA PHE A 229 -17.32 -13.71 6.71
C PHE A 229 -18.71 -13.69 7.37
N ALA A 230 -19.67 -12.96 6.80
CA ALA A 230 -21.05 -12.95 7.28
C ALA A 230 -21.66 -14.36 7.23
N GLU A 231 -21.50 -15.07 6.11
CA GLU A 231 -21.98 -16.45 5.96
C GLU A 231 -21.37 -17.39 7.01
N ALA A 232 -20.05 -17.28 7.26
CA ALA A 232 -19.36 -18.09 8.26
C ALA A 232 -19.87 -17.85 9.69
N LEU A 233 -20.41 -16.66 9.98
CA LEU A 233 -21.00 -16.31 11.27
C LEU A 233 -22.51 -16.59 11.35
N GLY A 234 -23.15 -16.95 10.23
CA GLY A 234 -24.61 -17.08 10.14
C GLY A 234 -25.34 -15.72 10.10
N GLU A 235 -24.62 -14.66 9.72
CA GLU A 235 -25.09 -13.29 9.57
C GLU A 235 -25.39 -12.97 8.09
N THR A 236 -26.01 -11.83 7.82
CA THR A 236 -26.29 -11.36 6.45
C THR A 236 -25.46 -10.11 6.10
N CYS A 237 -24.96 -10.04 4.87
CA CYS A 237 -24.39 -8.82 4.30
C CYS A 237 -25.14 -8.41 3.02
N ASP A 238 -26.25 -7.68 3.17
CA ASP A 238 -27.05 -7.22 2.02
C ASP A 238 -26.24 -6.25 1.13
N SER A 239 -25.46 -5.38 1.76
CA SER A 239 -24.54 -4.45 1.09
C SER A 239 -23.48 -5.14 0.24
N CYS A 240 -23.14 -6.39 0.52
CA CYS A 240 -22.16 -7.14 -0.26
C CYS A 240 -22.68 -7.56 -1.65
N SER A 241 -23.99 -7.46 -1.91
CA SER A 241 -24.60 -7.82 -3.19
C SER A 241 -24.14 -6.94 -4.37
N VAL A 242 -23.60 -5.75 -4.11
CA VAL A 242 -23.12 -4.83 -5.16
C VAL A 242 -21.67 -5.06 -5.57
N ALA A 243 -20.95 -6.00 -4.95
CA ALA A 243 -19.55 -6.29 -5.28
C ALA A 243 -19.30 -6.51 -6.79
N PRO A 244 -20.17 -7.21 -7.56
CA PRO A 244 -19.99 -7.35 -9.01
C PRO A 244 -20.04 -6.02 -9.77
N GLN A 245 -20.81 -5.05 -9.30
CA GLN A 245 -20.90 -3.71 -9.92
C GLN A 245 -19.63 -2.89 -9.65
N ILE A 246 -19.06 -3.02 -8.44
CA ILE A 246 -17.76 -2.41 -8.11
C ILE A 246 -16.65 -3.02 -8.98
N LEU A 247 -16.65 -4.35 -9.16
CA LEU A 247 -15.71 -5.02 -10.07
C LEU A 247 -15.87 -4.54 -11.52
N CYS A 248 -17.10 -4.30 -11.97
CA CYS A 248 -17.39 -3.72 -13.28
C CYS A 248 -16.78 -2.33 -13.44
N HIS A 249 -16.99 -1.44 -12.47
CA HIS A 249 -16.40 -0.11 -12.45
C HIS A 249 -14.86 -0.16 -12.37
N LEU A 250 -14.29 -1.13 -11.64
CA LEU A 250 -12.85 -1.31 -11.54
C LEU A 250 -12.18 -1.56 -12.91
N GLN A 251 -12.92 -2.10 -13.89
CA GLN A 251 -12.40 -2.31 -15.24
C GLN A 251 -12.21 -0.99 -16.02
N GLU A 252 -12.93 0.07 -15.66
CA GLU A 252 -12.91 1.36 -16.35
C GLU A 252 -11.59 2.12 -16.16
N PHE A 253 -10.80 1.76 -15.14
CA PHE A 253 -9.51 2.39 -14.84
C PHE A 253 -8.38 1.92 -15.77
N TRP A 254 -8.56 0.83 -16.51
CA TRP A 254 -7.57 0.34 -17.47
C TRP A 254 -7.69 1.06 -18.82
N ASP A 255 -6.66 1.79 -19.24
CA ASP A 255 -6.68 2.59 -20.47
C ASP A 255 -6.20 1.83 -21.73
N GLY A 256 -5.82 0.56 -21.58
CA GLY A 256 -5.20 -0.26 -22.62
C GLY A 256 -3.68 -0.39 -22.50
N SER A 257 -3.04 0.41 -21.64
CA SER A 257 -1.59 0.42 -21.43
C SER A 257 -1.18 0.50 -19.95
N ALA A 258 -1.91 1.26 -19.14
CA ALA A 258 -1.69 1.44 -17.72
C ALA A 258 -3.03 1.65 -16.99
N ILE A 259 -2.96 1.67 -15.67
CA ILE A 259 -4.10 1.99 -14.82
C ILE A 259 -4.10 3.51 -14.60
N VAL A 260 -5.16 4.19 -15.04
CA VAL A 260 -5.39 5.61 -14.79
C VAL A 260 -6.03 5.73 -13.41
N SER A 261 -5.24 6.03 -12.39
CA SER A 261 -5.62 5.80 -10.99
C SER A 261 -6.75 6.68 -10.45
N ASN A 262 -7.08 7.80 -11.11
CA ASN A 262 -8.13 8.71 -10.67
C ASN A 262 -8.96 9.23 -11.86
N ASN A 263 -10.27 9.35 -11.67
CA ASN A 263 -11.17 10.00 -12.62
C ASN A 263 -12.05 11.05 -11.91
N PRO A 264 -11.96 12.35 -12.26
CA PRO A 264 -11.03 12.93 -13.24
C PRO A 264 -9.56 12.85 -12.80
N THR A 265 -8.63 12.95 -13.73
CA THR A 265 -7.18 12.93 -13.41
C THR A 265 -6.65 14.25 -12.84
N ASN A 266 -7.47 15.32 -12.83
CA ASN A 266 -7.09 16.67 -12.41
C ASN A 266 -5.80 17.20 -13.05
N GLY A 267 -5.58 16.87 -14.33
CA GLY A 267 -4.42 17.31 -15.11
C GLY A 267 -3.16 16.45 -14.93
N ARG A 268 -3.24 15.37 -14.14
CA ARG A 268 -2.19 14.33 -14.04
C ARG A 268 -2.33 13.33 -15.18
N THR A 269 -1.26 12.57 -15.41
CA THR A 269 -1.23 11.43 -16.35
C THR A 269 -2.12 10.27 -15.90
N GLY A 270 -2.35 10.12 -14.59
CA GLY A 270 -3.05 8.98 -13.99
C GLY A 270 -2.12 7.82 -13.59
N VAL A 271 -0.85 7.87 -13.99
CA VAL A 271 0.19 6.91 -13.59
C VAL A 271 0.63 7.20 -12.15
N ASP A 272 0.29 6.30 -11.23
CA ASP A 272 0.38 6.57 -9.80
C ASP A 272 0.59 5.26 -9.02
N ALA A 273 1.36 5.34 -7.93
CA ALA A 273 1.57 4.28 -6.94
C ALA A 273 0.26 3.75 -6.34
N ASN A 274 -0.80 4.56 -6.35
CA ASN A 274 -2.19 4.18 -6.09
C ASN A 274 -2.51 2.78 -6.68
N SER A 275 -2.21 2.60 -7.97
CA SER A 275 -2.47 1.35 -8.70
C SER A 275 -1.61 0.16 -8.24
N VAL A 276 -0.36 0.41 -7.86
CA VAL A 276 0.55 -0.62 -7.33
C VAL A 276 0.12 -1.04 -5.94
N ILE A 277 -0.17 -0.08 -5.05
CA ILE A 277 -0.64 -0.31 -3.68
C ILE A 277 -1.98 -1.05 -3.69
N ALA A 278 -2.88 -0.73 -4.63
CA ALA A 278 -4.12 -1.44 -4.82
C ALA A 278 -3.90 -2.93 -5.15
N SER A 279 -2.94 -3.24 -6.03
CA SER A 279 -2.59 -4.62 -6.39
C SER A 279 -2.11 -5.43 -5.18
N LEU A 280 -1.35 -4.82 -4.26
CA LEU A 280 -0.93 -5.48 -3.00
C LEU A 280 -2.12 -5.78 -2.09
N ASN A 281 -3.06 -4.85 -2.00
CA ASN A 281 -4.25 -5.02 -1.16
C ASN A 281 -5.23 -6.02 -1.76
N LEU A 282 -5.23 -6.18 -3.08
CA LEU A 282 -6.00 -7.20 -3.81
C LEU A 282 -5.28 -8.56 -3.91
N PHE A 283 -4.01 -8.66 -3.53
CA PHE A 283 -3.27 -9.91 -3.60
C PHE A 283 -4.01 -11.03 -2.87
N ASP A 284 -4.30 -12.11 -3.60
CA ASP A 284 -4.83 -13.34 -3.07
C ASP A 284 -3.87 -14.48 -3.40
N PRO A 285 -3.26 -15.15 -2.42
CA PRO A 285 -2.34 -16.23 -2.69
C PRO A 285 -3.00 -17.45 -3.36
N GLU A 286 -4.33 -17.58 -3.34
CA GLU A 286 -5.07 -18.63 -4.03
C GLU A 286 -5.52 -18.24 -5.45
N ALA A 287 -5.31 -16.99 -5.87
CA ALA A 287 -5.60 -16.56 -7.23
C ALA A 287 -4.48 -16.88 -8.22
N GLY A 288 -4.87 -17.07 -9.48
CA GLY A 288 -3.94 -16.98 -10.61
C GLY A 288 -3.72 -15.53 -11.06
N CYS A 289 -3.10 -15.36 -12.22
CA CYS A 289 -2.80 -14.06 -12.82
C CYS A 289 -4.02 -13.38 -13.46
N ASP A 290 -5.04 -13.09 -12.65
CA ASP A 290 -6.32 -12.56 -13.10
C ASP A 290 -6.31 -11.04 -13.36
N ASP A 291 -6.62 -10.66 -14.60
CA ASP A 291 -6.67 -9.25 -15.04
C ASP A 291 -7.94 -8.51 -14.56
N ALA A 292 -9.02 -9.22 -14.22
CA ALA A 292 -10.25 -8.61 -13.75
C ALA A 292 -10.10 -8.07 -12.33
N THR A 293 -9.39 -8.80 -11.48
CA THR A 293 -9.07 -8.42 -10.10
C THR A 293 -7.65 -7.86 -9.94
N PHE A 294 -6.96 -7.56 -11.05
CA PHE A 294 -5.64 -6.91 -11.07
C PHE A 294 -4.61 -7.56 -10.13
N GLN A 295 -4.60 -8.90 -10.09
CA GLN A 295 -3.65 -9.66 -9.28
C GLN A 295 -2.21 -9.28 -9.61
N PRO A 296 -1.27 -9.34 -8.66
CA PRO A 296 0.11 -8.91 -8.88
C PRO A 296 0.79 -9.52 -10.11
N CYS A 297 0.53 -10.80 -10.41
CA CYS A 297 1.06 -11.47 -11.60
C CYS A 297 0.25 -11.30 -12.89
N SER A 298 -0.89 -10.60 -12.85
CA SER A 298 -1.74 -10.33 -14.01
C SER A 298 -1.03 -9.50 -15.06
N ALA A 299 -1.43 -9.64 -16.33
CA ALA A 299 -0.76 -8.94 -17.41
C ALA A 299 -0.91 -7.42 -17.30
N ARG A 300 -2.09 -6.95 -16.87
CA ARG A 300 -2.37 -5.52 -16.62
C ARG A 300 -1.54 -4.97 -15.47
N ALA A 301 -1.43 -5.70 -14.35
CA ALA A 301 -0.66 -5.23 -13.20
C ALA A 301 0.85 -5.13 -13.52
N LEU A 302 1.40 -6.08 -14.29
CA LEU A 302 2.81 -6.04 -14.73
C LEU A 302 3.08 -4.95 -15.75
N ALA A 303 2.18 -4.75 -16.71
CA ALA A 303 2.27 -3.65 -17.68
C ALA A 303 2.22 -2.29 -16.96
N ASN A 304 1.29 -2.14 -16.02
CA ASN A 304 1.18 -0.96 -15.17
C ASN A 304 2.43 -0.73 -14.32
N HIS A 305 2.97 -1.77 -13.67
CA HIS A 305 4.20 -1.67 -12.86
C HIS A 305 5.35 -1.09 -13.67
N LYS A 306 5.54 -1.55 -14.91
CA LYS A 306 6.55 -1.00 -15.82
C LYS A 306 6.31 0.49 -16.09
N VAL A 307 5.11 0.87 -16.51
CA VAL A 307 4.80 2.28 -16.85
C VAL A 307 4.98 3.19 -15.63
N TYR A 308 4.52 2.74 -14.46
CA TYR A 308 4.69 3.41 -13.18
C TYR A 308 6.16 3.61 -12.83
N VAL A 309 6.96 2.55 -12.78
CA VAL A 309 8.39 2.67 -12.43
C VAL A 309 9.16 3.52 -13.44
N ASP A 310 8.85 3.36 -14.74
CA ASP A 310 9.50 4.11 -15.81
C ASP A 310 9.24 5.63 -15.72
N SER A 311 8.06 6.03 -15.20
CA SER A 311 7.71 7.44 -14.99
C SER A 311 8.68 8.16 -14.04
N PHE A 312 9.30 7.44 -13.08
CA PHE A 312 10.22 8.03 -12.10
C PHE A 312 11.69 8.03 -12.51
N ARG A 313 12.06 7.31 -13.58
CA ARG A 313 13.47 7.17 -13.99
C ARG A 313 14.13 8.51 -14.34
N SER A 314 13.36 9.45 -14.87
CA SER A 314 13.87 10.73 -15.37
C SER A 314 13.56 11.93 -14.49
N VAL A 315 12.68 11.77 -13.49
CA VAL A 315 12.22 12.90 -12.66
C VAL A 315 13.06 13.09 -11.40
N TYR A 316 13.71 12.05 -10.88
CA TYR A 316 14.55 12.15 -9.67
C TYR A 316 16.03 12.12 -9.98
N GLY A 317 16.80 13.04 -9.36
CA GLY A 317 18.25 13.11 -9.50
C GLY A 317 18.95 11.83 -9.05
N ILE A 318 18.45 11.19 -7.99
CA ILE A 318 18.97 9.92 -7.46
C ILE A 318 18.80 8.73 -8.41
N ASN A 319 17.93 8.84 -9.43
CA ASN A 319 17.71 7.80 -10.44
C ASN A 319 18.60 7.99 -11.68
N SER A 320 19.45 9.02 -11.70
CA SER A 320 20.23 9.39 -12.89
C SER A 320 21.12 8.25 -13.39
N GLY A 321 20.99 7.93 -14.68
CA GLY A 321 21.81 6.90 -15.34
C GLY A 321 21.32 5.46 -15.12
N ILE A 322 20.21 5.23 -14.42
CA ILE A 322 19.63 3.91 -14.21
C ILE A 322 18.65 3.59 -15.34
N GLY A 323 19.05 2.71 -16.26
CA GLY A 323 18.24 2.30 -17.42
C GLY A 323 17.10 1.35 -17.08
N ALA A 324 16.28 1.05 -18.09
CA ALA A 324 15.21 0.05 -18.06
C ALA A 324 15.69 -1.31 -17.52
N GLY A 325 14.80 -2.04 -16.85
CA GLY A 325 15.11 -3.34 -16.23
C GLY A 325 15.99 -3.29 -14.97
N LYS A 326 16.18 -2.10 -14.39
CA LYS A 326 16.84 -1.88 -13.10
C LYS A 326 15.94 -1.08 -12.16
N ALA A 327 15.92 -1.47 -10.89
CA ALA A 327 15.09 -0.81 -9.89
C ALA A 327 15.50 0.67 -9.76
N VAL A 328 14.54 1.54 -9.48
CA VAL A 328 14.72 2.97 -9.24
C VAL A 328 13.86 3.41 -8.06
N ALA A 329 14.21 4.52 -7.42
CA ALA A 329 13.37 5.09 -6.37
C ALA A 329 12.06 5.60 -6.99
N THR A 330 10.93 5.25 -6.41
CA THR A 330 9.60 5.64 -6.89
C THR A 330 8.90 6.52 -5.87
N GLY A 331 8.07 7.45 -6.33
CA GLY A 331 7.20 8.27 -5.46
C GLY A 331 5.73 7.95 -5.70
N ARG A 332 4.83 8.84 -5.31
CA ARG A 332 3.39 8.70 -5.52
C ARG A 332 3.04 8.75 -7.02
N TYR A 333 3.25 9.90 -7.64
CA TYR A 333 3.02 10.14 -9.07
C TYR A 333 4.05 11.18 -9.57
N ALA A 334 4.30 11.23 -10.89
CA ALA A 334 5.42 12.02 -11.43
C ALA A 334 5.23 13.55 -11.30
N GLU A 335 3.98 14.00 -11.21
CA GLU A 335 3.58 15.39 -11.05
C GLU A 335 3.60 15.88 -9.60
N ASP A 336 3.95 15.02 -8.65
CA ASP A 336 3.95 15.32 -7.21
C ASP A 336 4.83 16.55 -6.90
N ASN A 337 4.29 17.41 -6.04
CA ASN A 337 4.97 18.60 -5.51
C ASN A 337 4.90 18.70 -3.98
N TYR A 338 4.24 17.77 -3.30
CA TYR A 338 4.17 17.74 -1.85
C TYR A 338 5.57 17.55 -1.27
N GLN A 339 5.98 18.46 -0.40
CA GLN A 339 7.34 18.50 0.17
C GLN A 339 8.46 18.46 -0.90
N GLY A 340 8.18 18.93 -2.12
CA GLY A 340 9.13 18.95 -3.24
C GLY A 340 8.99 17.80 -4.25
N GLY A 341 8.05 16.87 -4.03
CA GLY A 341 7.80 15.73 -4.91
C GLY A 341 8.96 14.75 -4.91
N ASN A 342 8.98 13.88 -3.91
CA ASN A 342 10.10 12.97 -3.66
C ASN A 342 9.69 11.50 -3.84
N PRO A 343 10.65 10.59 -3.94
CA PRO A 343 10.39 9.19 -3.68
C PRO A 343 9.95 8.93 -2.23
N TRP A 344 9.11 7.92 -2.04
CA TRP A 344 8.60 7.49 -0.75
C TRP A 344 9.11 6.09 -0.42
N TYR A 345 9.33 5.82 0.86
CA TYR A 345 9.74 4.47 1.30
C TYR A 345 8.67 3.45 0.95
N LEU A 346 7.42 3.72 1.34
CA LEU A 346 6.29 2.80 1.10
C LEU A 346 6.04 2.54 -0.38
N THR A 347 6.23 3.52 -1.29
CA THR A 347 5.99 3.33 -2.73
C THR A 347 7.12 2.57 -3.42
N THR A 348 8.35 2.74 -2.92
CA THR A 348 9.51 1.97 -3.39
C THR A 348 9.41 0.52 -2.91
N LEU A 349 8.98 0.31 -1.67
CA LEU A 349 8.68 -1.02 -1.11
C LEU A 349 7.51 -1.69 -1.84
N ALA A 350 6.44 -0.96 -2.12
CA ALA A 350 5.29 -1.48 -2.85
C ALA A 350 5.65 -2.02 -4.25
N ALA A 351 6.58 -1.34 -4.94
CA ALA A 351 7.11 -1.82 -6.21
C ALA A 351 7.89 -3.14 -6.08
N ALA A 352 8.53 -3.39 -4.94
CA ALA A 352 9.18 -4.67 -4.64
C ALA A 352 8.14 -5.74 -4.29
N GLU A 353 7.18 -5.40 -3.44
CA GLU A 353 6.15 -6.31 -2.92
C GLU A 353 5.31 -6.93 -4.02
N GLN A 354 4.85 -6.13 -4.99
CA GLN A 354 4.06 -6.63 -6.13
C GLN A 354 4.82 -7.71 -6.91
N LEU A 355 6.14 -7.58 -7.01
CA LEU A 355 6.99 -8.56 -7.70
C LEU A 355 7.20 -9.82 -6.88
N TYR A 356 7.30 -9.72 -5.55
CA TYR A 356 7.35 -10.89 -4.68
C TYR A 356 6.02 -11.66 -4.67
N ASP A 357 4.89 -10.94 -4.67
CA ASP A 357 3.57 -11.54 -4.82
C ASP A 357 3.44 -12.26 -6.18
N ALA A 358 3.90 -11.62 -7.26
CA ALA A 358 3.87 -12.24 -8.58
C ALA A 358 4.74 -13.50 -8.65
N LEU A 359 5.93 -13.46 -8.07
CA LEU A 359 6.81 -14.63 -7.94
C LEU A 359 6.15 -15.77 -7.15
N TYR A 360 5.45 -15.44 -6.06
CA TYR A 360 4.70 -16.43 -5.28
C TYR A 360 3.59 -17.07 -6.12
N GLN A 361 2.79 -16.28 -6.84
CA GLN A 361 1.71 -16.80 -7.68
C GLN A 361 2.24 -17.69 -8.82
N TRP A 362 3.33 -17.27 -9.47
CA TRP A 362 3.98 -18.07 -10.52
C TRP A 362 4.53 -19.40 -10.00
N ASP A 363 5.17 -19.40 -8.83
CA ASP A 363 5.67 -20.63 -8.19
C ASP A 363 4.52 -21.59 -7.88
N LYS A 364 3.45 -21.05 -7.28
CA LYS A 364 2.27 -21.84 -6.92
C LYS A 364 1.54 -22.43 -8.13
N GLN A 365 1.40 -21.68 -9.22
CA GLN A 365 0.77 -22.18 -10.45
C GLN A 365 1.70 -23.04 -11.31
N GLY A 366 3.02 -23.03 -11.02
CA GLY A 366 4.03 -23.81 -11.72
C GLY A 366 4.32 -23.36 -13.14
N SER A 367 3.97 -22.12 -13.50
CA SER A 367 4.18 -21.58 -14.86
C SER A 367 4.13 -20.04 -14.90
N ILE A 368 4.56 -19.45 -16.01
CA ILE A 368 4.39 -18.02 -16.33
C ILE A 368 3.76 -17.90 -17.72
N ASP A 369 2.69 -17.13 -17.84
CA ASP A 369 2.12 -16.74 -19.12
C ASP A 369 2.53 -15.30 -19.46
N ILE A 370 3.26 -15.14 -20.56
CA ILE A 370 3.63 -13.84 -21.12
C ILE A 370 2.70 -13.53 -22.29
N THR A 371 1.96 -12.44 -22.16
CA THR A 371 1.01 -11.95 -23.18
C THR A 371 1.59 -10.73 -23.88
N ASP A 372 0.94 -10.26 -24.95
CA ASP A 372 1.33 -9.00 -25.60
C ASP A 372 1.28 -7.80 -24.64
N VAL A 373 0.37 -7.84 -23.65
CA VAL A 373 0.20 -6.78 -22.64
C VAL A 373 1.40 -6.73 -21.69
N SER A 374 1.83 -7.88 -21.17
CA SER A 374 2.94 -7.95 -20.20
C SER A 374 4.33 -8.08 -20.83
N LEU A 375 4.43 -8.37 -22.12
CA LEU A 375 5.72 -8.54 -22.82
C LEU A 375 6.71 -7.37 -22.61
N PRO A 376 6.30 -6.09 -22.63
CA PRO A 376 7.22 -4.98 -22.39
C PRO A 376 7.87 -5.03 -21.00
N PHE A 377 7.16 -5.48 -19.97
CA PHE A 377 7.71 -5.67 -18.63
C PHE A 377 8.84 -6.71 -18.64
N PHE A 378 8.61 -7.88 -19.23
CA PHE A 378 9.61 -8.94 -19.24
C PHE A 378 10.81 -8.64 -20.15
N THR A 379 10.60 -7.94 -21.27
CA THR A 379 11.68 -7.62 -22.22
C THR A 379 12.75 -6.72 -21.62
N ASP A 380 12.38 -5.86 -20.67
CA ASP A 380 13.33 -5.04 -19.92
C ASP A 380 14.27 -5.88 -19.02
N LEU A 381 13.77 -7.00 -18.50
CA LEU A 381 14.48 -7.83 -17.52
C LEU A 381 15.28 -8.96 -18.20
N VAL A 382 14.68 -9.58 -19.22
CA VAL A 382 15.26 -10.70 -19.95
C VAL A 382 15.20 -10.43 -21.45
N ASN A 383 16.39 -10.27 -22.06
CA ASN A 383 16.53 -10.01 -23.49
C ASN A 383 15.92 -11.13 -24.35
N ASN A 384 15.28 -10.74 -25.45
CA ASN A 384 14.63 -11.65 -26.41
C ASN A 384 13.49 -12.50 -25.84
N THR A 385 12.88 -12.07 -24.72
CA THR A 385 11.64 -12.67 -24.21
C THR A 385 10.54 -12.58 -25.27
N LYS A 386 9.65 -13.59 -25.30
CA LYS A 386 8.53 -13.70 -26.23
C LYS A 386 7.27 -14.06 -25.47
N THR A 387 6.12 -13.78 -26.09
CA THR A 387 4.84 -14.30 -25.62
C THR A 387 4.83 -15.83 -25.61
N GLY A 388 4.16 -16.42 -24.64
CA GLY A 388 4.04 -17.86 -24.49
C GLY A 388 3.82 -18.28 -23.05
N SER A 389 3.64 -19.57 -22.85
CA SER A 389 3.55 -20.20 -21.53
C SER A 389 4.85 -20.93 -21.23
N PHE A 390 5.43 -20.66 -20.06
CA PHE A 390 6.72 -21.20 -19.62
C PHE A 390 6.50 -21.99 -18.33
N ASP A 391 6.61 -23.31 -18.42
CA ASP A 391 6.50 -24.22 -17.27
C ASP A 391 7.69 -24.05 -16.30
N SER A 392 7.44 -24.24 -15.01
CA SER A 392 8.44 -24.19 -13.93
C SER A 392 9.70 -25.03 -14.16
N SER A 393 9.60 -26.09 -14.97
CA SER A 393 10.75 -26.94 -15.35
C SER A 393 11.61 -26.38 -16.50
N SER A 394 11.19 -25.29 -17.14
CA SER A 394 11.91 -24.67 -18.26
C SER A 394 13.03 -23.73 -17.81
N SER A 395 14.09 -23.63 -18.62
CA SER A 395 15.17 -22.67 -18.39
C SER A 395 14.72 -21.21 -18.49
N GLU A 396 13.70 -20.96 -19.30
CA GLU A 396 13.09 -19.65 -19.50
C GLU A 396 12.37 -19.20 -18.23
N TYR A 397 11.58 -20.08 -17.60
CA TYR A 397 10.96 -19.80 -16.31
C TYR A 397 12.00 -19.46 -15.24
N GLU A 398 13.07 -20.26 -15.11
CA GLU A 398 14.16 -20.01 -14.16
C GLU A 398 14.84 -18.66 -14.44
N SER A 399 15.12 -18.35 -15.71
CA SER A 399 15.72 -17.06 -16.09
C SER A 399 14.81 -15.87 -15.81
N ILE A 400 13.51 -16.00 -16.04
CA ILE A 400 12.53 -14.92 -15.83
C ILE A 400 12.35 -14.68 -14.33
N THR A 401 12.05 -15.71 -13.55
CA THR A 401 11.84 -15.59 -12.11
C THR A 401 13.10 -15.10 -11.39
N GLY A 402 14.28 -15.58 -11.78
CA GLY A 402 15.56 -15.08 -11.25
C GLY A 402 15.78 -13.59 -11.55
N ALA A 403 15.45 -13.13 -12.76
CA ALA A 403 15.57 -11.72 -13.14
C ALA A 403 14.56 -10.83 -12.40
N VAL A 404 13.30 -11.27 -12.26
CA VAL A 404 12.27 -10.55 -11.50
C VAL A 404 12.64 -10.48 -10.02
N LYS A 405 13.14 -11.57 -9.43
CA LYS A 405 13.62 -11.58 -8.03
C LYS A 405 14.76 -10.60 -7.81
N ALA A 406 15.73 -10.55 -8.72
CA ALA A 406 16.83 -9.59 -8.66
C ALA A 406 16.35 -8.14 -8.86
N TYR A 407 15.31 -7.93 -9.67
CA TYR A 407 14.69 -6.62 -9.85
C TYR A 407 13.94 -6.17 -8.58
N ALA A 408 13.19 -7.06 -7.94
CA ALA A 408 12.51 -6.83 -6.67
C ALA A 408 13.50 -6.49 -5.54
N ASP A 409 14.58 -7.29 -5.40
CA ASP A 409 15.64 -7.03 -4.42
C ASP A 409 16.34 -5.68 -4.66
N GLY A 410 16.41 -5.22 -5.92
CA GLY A 410 16.95 -3.91 -6.27
C GLY A 410 16.16 -2.73 -5.68
N PHE A 411 14.86 -2.88 -5.44
CA PHE A 411 14.07 -1.85 -4.74
C PHE A 411 14.37 -1.85 -3.24
N ILE A 412 14.61 -3.01 -2.63
CA ILE A 412 15.09 -3.10 -1.24
C ILE A 412 16.50 -2.50 -1.11
N ASP A 413 17.38 -2.72 -2.08
CA ASP A 413 18.72 -2.09 -2.12
C ASP A 413 18.64 -0.56 -2.14
N ILE A 414 17.59 0.02 -2.76
CA ILE A 414 17.34 1.45 -2.78
C ILE A 414 16.83 1.93 -1.43
N VAL A 415 15.90 1.20 -0.81
CA VAL A 415 15.46 1.50 0.56
C VAL A 415 16.66 1.49 1.51
N GLN A 416 17.45 0.42 1.50
CA GLN A 416 18.69 0.31 2.26
C GLN A 416 19.64 1.48 2.03
N ALA A 417 19.78 1.93 0.77
CA ALA A 417 20.66 3.04 0.42
C ALA A 417 20.37 4.33 1.18
N TYR A 418 19.08 4.57 1.42
CA TYR A 418 18.56 5.81 1.93
C TYR A 418 17.98 5.66 3.34
N THR A 419 17.97 4.45 3.92
CA THR A 419 17.72 4.24 5.35
C THR A 419 18.97 4.66 6.15
N PRO A 420 18.86 5.60 7.11
CA PRO A 420 19.97 5.97 8.00
C PRO A 420 20.40 4.82 8.89
N SER A 421 21.55 4.97 9.55
CA SER A 421 22.15 3.90 10.36
C SER A 421 21.33 3.46 11.57
N ASP A 422 20.38 4.28 12.02
CA ASP A 422 19.45 3.95 13.11
C ASP A 422 18.20 3.20 12.63
N GLY A 423 18.05 3.00 11.32
CA GLY A 423 16.90 2.31 10.74
C GLY A 423 15.63 3.14 10.65
N ALA A 424 15.68 4.46 10.90
CA ALA A 424 14.52 5.33 10.76
C ALA A 424 13.96 5.32 9.33
N LEU A 425 12.64 5.20 9.19
CA LEU A 425 11.94 5.34 7.92
C LEU A 425 10.95 6.51 8.02
N SER A 426 11.27 7.65 7.41
CA SER A 426 10.32 8.76 7.22
C SER A 426 9.27 8.42 6.17
N GLU A 427 8.41 9.37 5.86
CA GLU A 427 7.49 9.28 4.72
C GLU A 427 8.26 9.29 3.39
N GLN A 428 9.19 10.23 3.23
CA GLN A 428 9.90 10.49 1.97
C GLN A 428 11.41 10.45 2.14
N PHE A 429 12.13 10.28 1.05
CA PHE A 429 13.56 10.60 0.96
C PHE A 429 13.84 11.46 -0.27
N SER A 430 14.65 12.50 -0.08
CA SER A 430 14.92 13.57 -1.04
C SER A 430 15.24 13.03 -2.44
N ARG A 431 14.54 13.56 -3.45
CA ARG A 431 14.72 13.21 -4.87
C ARG A 431 16.13 13.46 -5.41
N ASP A 432 16.91 14.31 -4.75
CA ASP A 432 18.24 14.73 -5.21
C ASP A 432 19.38 14.23 -4.32
N SER A 433 19.21 14.25 -2.99
CA SER A 433 20.24 13.85 -2.04
C SER A 433 20.01 12.48 -1.41
N GLY A 434 18.76 12.01 -1.38
CA GLY A 434 18.36 10.80 -0.66
C GLY A 434 18.27 10.96 0.86
N ASP A 435 18.41 12.17 1.40
CA ASP A 435 18.20 12.46 2.82
C ASP A 435 16.72 12.29 3.20
N GLN A 436 16.44 11.88 4.44
CA GLN A 436 15.06 11.76 4.94
C GLN A 436 14.32 13.10 4.85
N ALA A 437 13.05 13.04 4.46
CA ALA A 437 12.18 14.20 4.26
C ALA A 437 10.74 13.92 4.73
N SER A 438 10.00 15.00 4.98
CA SER A 438 8.63 14.97 5.50
C SER A 438 8.52 14.27 6.87
N ALA A 439 7.35 13.74 7.22
CA ALA A 439 7.07 13.12 8.51
C ALA A 439 8.09 12.02 8.85
N ALA A 440 8.79 12.18 9.97
CA ALA A 440 9.77 11.21 10.46
C ALA A 440 9.06 9.98 11.04
N LEU A 441 9.72 8.81 10.99
CA LEU A 441 9.25 7.58 11.65
C LEU A 441 7.79 7.25 11.28
N LEU A 442 7.47 7.27 9.98
CA LEU A 442 6.11 7.06 9.50
C LEU A 442 5.71 5.59 9.71
N THR A 443 4.60 5.36 10.40
CA THR A 443 4.08 4.03 10.72
C THR A 443 3.83 3.20 9.46
N TRP A 444 3.26 3.82 8.41
CA TRP A 444 3.01 3.14 7.15
C TRP A 444 4.32 2.72 6.45
N SER A 445 5.37 3.55 6.46
CA SER A 445 6.68 3.16 5.92
C SER A 445 7.26 1.92 6.62
N PHE A 446 7.13 1.84 7.94
CA PHE A 446 7.54 0.65 8.69
C PHE A 446 6.67 -0.57 8.39
N ALA A 447 5.34 -0.40 8.35
CA ALA A 447 4.42 -1.50 8.02
C ALA A 447 4.67 -2.04 6.61
N SER A 448 4.88 -1.17 5.62
CA SER A 448 5.24 -1.57 4.25
C SER A 448 6.56 -2.33 4.20
N PHE A 449 7.52 -2.01 5.06
CA PHE A 449 8.77 -2.78 5.13
C PHE A 449 8.50 -4.22 5.61
N LEU A 450 7.66 -4.37 6.64
CA LEU A 450 7.31 -5.68 7.19
C LEU A 450 6.57 -6.53 6.16
N THR A 451 5.54 -5.99 5.50
CA THR A 451 4.78 -6.73 4.47
C THR A 451 5.67 -7.12 3.30
N THR A 452 6.52 -6.22 2.81
CA THR A 452 7.44 -6.52 1.69
C THR A 452 8.41 -7.65 2.05
N VAL A 453 8.95 -7.65 3.27
CA VAL A 453 9.83 -8.72 3.76
C VAL A 453 9.06 -10.03 3.94
N ALA A 454 7.83 -9.99 4.45
CA ALA A 454 6.97 -11.16 4.55
C ALA A 454 6.77 -11.82 3.18
N ARG A 455 6.38 -11.05 2.15
CA ARG A 455 6.23 -11.55 0.77
C ARG A 455 7.53 -12.10 0.21
N ARG A 456 8.66 -11.41 0.41
CA ARG A 456 9.98 -11.89 -0.01
C ARG A 456 10.32 -13.27 0.60
N ASN A 457 9.87 -13.52 1.82
CA ASN A 457 10.09 -14.76 2.56
C ASN A 457 9.02 -15.83 2.30
N GLY A 458 8.08 -15.58 1.38
CA GLY A 458 6.98 -16.50 1.06
C GLY A 458 5.88 -16.54 2.13
N GLN A 459 5.84 -15.56 3.04
CA GLN A 459 4.76 -15.38 4.00
C GLN A 459 3.66 -14.51 3.38
N VAL A 460 2.48 -15.10 3.23
CA VAL A 460 1.34 -14.51 2.50
C VAL A 460 0.11 -14.41 3.41
N PRO A 461 -0.83 -13.49 3.13
CA PRO A 461 -2.07 -13.37 3.90
C PRO A 461 -2.98 -14.59 3.67
N LEU A 462 -4.15 -14.61 4.32
CA LEU A 462 -5.20 -15.56 3.93
C LEU A 462 -5.78 -15.16 2.57
N SER A 463 -6.31 -16.15 1.85
CA SER A 463 -7.17 -15.87 0.71
C SER A 463 -8.41 -15.09 1.16
N TRP A 464 -8.80 -14.10 0.36
CA TRP A 464 -10.02 -13.34 0.55
C TRP A 464 -11.16 -13.82 -0.37
N GLY A 465 -10.93 -14.87 -1.16
CA GLY A 465 -11.96 -15.48 -2.03
C GLY A 465 -12.04 -14.88 -3.43
N SER A 466 -10.98 -14.23 -3.90
CA SER A 466 -10.91 -13.59 -5.23
C SER A 466 -11.22 -14.56 -6.37
N SER A 467 -10.79 -15.81 -6.26
CA SER A 467 -10.94 -16.84 -7.30
C SER A 467 -12.40 -17.15 -7.65
N THR A 468 -13.33 -16.83 -6.74
CA THR A 468 -14.77 -16.95 -6.95
C THR A 468 -15.47 -15.63 -7.31
N ALA A 469 -14.73 -14.51 -7.31
CA ALA A 469 -15.24 -13.17 -7.52
C ALA A 469 -14.61 -12.49 -8.76
N THR A 470 -14.48 -13.22 -9.87
CA THR A 470 -13.84 -12.72 -11.11
C THR A 470 -14.82 -12.39 -12.23
N GLU A 471 -16.11 -12.73 -12.07
CA GLU A 471 -17.11 -12.52 -13.11
C GLU A 471 -17.53 -11.05 -13.20
N VAL A 472 -17.06 -10.38 -14.25
CA VAL A 472 -17.45 -8.99 -14.56
C VAL A 472 -18.83 -8.98 -15.23
N PRO A 473 -19.82 -8.24 -14.69
CA PRO A 473 -21.11 -8.05 -15.35
C PRO A 473 -20.97 -7.51 -16.78
N SER A 474 -21.88 -7.91 -17.67
CA SER A 474 -21.88 -7.41 -19.06
C SER A 474 -22.28 -5.93 -19.18
N GLU A 475 -23.02 -5.42 -18.20
CA GLU A 475 -23.42 -4.02 -18.09
C GLU A 475 -23.11 -3.54 -16.67
N CYS A 476 -22.35 -2.45 -16.56
CA CYS A 476 -22.08 -1.80 -15.28
C CYS A 476 -23.25 -0.89 -14.90
N SER A 477 -23.56 -0.84 -13.61
CA SER A 477 -24.56 0.04 -13.02
C SER A 477 -24.05 0.63 -11.71
N GLY A 478 -24.51 1.83 -11.39
CA GLY A 478 -24.20 2.51 -10.13
C GLY A 478 -25.11 2.10 -8.98
N GLU A 479 -25.51 0.82 -8.92
CA GLU A 479 -26.44 0.32 -7.90
C GLU A 479 -25.78 0.36 -6.51
N THR A 480 -26.53 0.86 -5.53
CA THR A 480 -26.12 0.91 -4.12
C THR A 480 -27.18 0.27 -3.25
N VAL A 481 -26.79 -0.13 -2.04
CA VAL A 481 -27.70 -0.69 -1.03
C VAL A 481 -27.64 0.21 0.20
N ALA A 482 -28.78 0.78 0.58
CA ALA A 482 -28.87 1.61 1.78
C ALA A 482 -28.42 0.82 3.02
N GLY A 483 -27.46 1.39 3.76
CA GLY A 483 -26.89 0.78 4.94
C GLY A 483 -27.84 0.82 6.14
N THR A 484 -27.57 -0.02 7.13
CA THR A 484 -28.13 0.09 8.48
C THR A 484 -26.98 0.16 9.46
N TYR A 485 -26.96 1.21 10.27
CA TYR A 485 -25.85 1.52 11.14
C TYR A 485 -26.27 1.47 12.61
N ALA A 486 -25.42 0.90 13.45
CA ALA A 486 -25.65 0.84 14.88
C ALA A 486 -24.33 1.03 15.64
N SER A 487 -24.35 1.78 16.74
CA SER A 487 -23.17 1.94 17.58
C SER A 487 -22.67 0.57 18.06
N PRO A 488 -21.44 0.17 17.70
CA PRO A 488 -20.89 -1.08 18.16
C PRO A 488 -20.61 -1.00 19.67
N SER A 489 -20.76 -2.12 20.36
CA SER A 489 -20.36 -2.26 21.76
C SER A 489 -19.18 -3.22 21.86
N VAL A 490 -18.20 -2.91 22.70
CA VAL A 490 -17.09 -3.80 22.99
C VAL A 490 -17.46 -4.69 24.18
N GLY A 491 -17.41 -6.00 23.98
CA GLY A 491 -17.52 -7.03 25.01
C GLY A 491 -16.16 -7.38 25.65
N SER A 492 -16.07 -8.55 26.28
CA SER A 492 -14.79 -9.06 26.82
C SER A 492 -14.00 -9.79 25.74
N TRP A 493 -12.67 -9.72 25.82
CA TRP A 493 -11.72 -10.51 25.03
C TRP A 493 -11.34 -11.82 25.72
#